data_AF-A0A925FG71-F1
#
_entry.id   AF-A0A925FG71-F1
#
_cell.length_a   1.000
_cell.length_b   1.000
_cell.length_c   1.000
_cell.angle_alpha   90.00
_cell.angle_beta   90.00
_cell.angle_gamma   90.00
#
_symmetry.space_group_name_H-M   'P 1'
#
loop_
_entity.id
_entity.type
_entity.pdbx_description
1 polymer ?
#
loop_
_entity_poly.entity_id
_entity_poly.type
_entity_poly.pdbx_seq_one_letter_code
_entity_poly.pdbx_strand_id
1 'polypeptide(L)'
;MTMRTRELWLLMGVLACSGSSTVVVPATPSTATVAPAPAPPSVSPTPAPTRAVTTDSQPRRVLTPTVQAQVAELPRTRPVVPEGLDAKPCTVRVGRNLQGALSDARGGDVLCLPRGARYVGNFSIPVRPDTGFVVLRTDPSVELGSGRMRPSTSGQLARLSSATTSSTLKFLPRSGQWHVLGVEITSDSTVPQGPVALVEVGTLVERELGALPTDISFDRVYVHGWPQQHVRRAFAMNGGAFTLTRSWCDEIHATGYDSQCVISWGGSGPMLIEDNYLAAASENLMFGGGDPKIPGLVPSDITIRRNHVTKPLTWKGQKWNVKNLIETKSSARVLVEENVIEGVWIEGQTGYAFVLKSTTQGGTCAPCSSSDWTIRRNLVRNVGAGFSFAGRADQRPGSVTDSTVRRFQVTDNWIGPLNMGHYTGDARPLIFVAENHDIVFSRNVFEFSERVREALLFDISSGTRIAVRNLTMANNVFPKGQYGVGASAIGEGLRAWQVGATGRSTWGRNAFLGNSTVAYPPGTTWHGNMAQALGAVGISRAALDRAVAGVVVER
;
A
#
# COMPACT_ATOMS: atom_id res chain seq x y z
N MET A 1 -10.25 -52.48 4.17
CA MET A 1 -10.94 -52.00 5.38
C MET A 1 -9.95 -51.10 6.12
N THR A 2 -10.37 -49.85 6.37
CA THR A 2 -9.74 -48.77 7.17
C THR A 2 -8.43 -48.10 6.71
N MET A 3 -8.48 -46.77 6.81
CA MET A 3 -7.71 -45.69 6.19
C MET A 3 -7.11 -44.79 7.31
N ARG A 4 -6.05 -44.02 6.96
CA ARG A 4 -5.75 -42.62 7.38
C ARG A 4 -5.38 -42.37 8.87
N THR A 5 -4.56 -41.39 9.29
CA THR A 5 -4.01 -40.12 8.74
C THR A 5 -2.98 -39.60 9.74
N ARG A 6 -1.85 -39.01 9.29
CA ARG A 6 -1.07 -38.03 10.08
C ARG A 6 -0.55 -36.95 9.13
N GLU A 7 -1.09 -35.75 9.26
CA GLU A 7 -0.63 -34.52 8.59
C GLU A 7 -0.76 -33.33 9.53
N LEU A 8 0.20 -32.41 9.38
CA LEU A 8 0.16 -30.96 9.61
C LEU A 8 -0.08 -30.40 11.03
N TRP A 9 1.01 -29.92 11.65
CA TRP A 9 1.02 -28.71 12.48
C TRP A 9 2.25 -27.87 12.10
N LEU A 10 2.05 -26.86 11.25
CA LEU A 10 3.00 -25.75 11.09
C LEU A 10 2.26 -24.52 10.56
N LEU A 11 1.68 -23.72 11.45
CA LEU A 11 1.27 -22.34 11.17
C LEU A 11 0.93 -21.66 12.51
N MET A 12 1.92 -21.06 13.14
CA MET A 12 1.79 -19.86 13.98
C MET A 12 3.19 -19.44 14.43
N GLY A 13 3.65 -18.31 13.91
CA GLY A 13 4.96 -17.74 14.20
C GLY A 13 5.06 -16.35 13.62
N VAL A 14 4.22 -15.44 14.12
CA VAL A 14 4.42 -14.00 13.94
C VAL A 14 5.56 -13.61 14.87
N LEU A 15 6.77 -13.47 14.33
CA LEU A 15 7.90 -12.90 15.07
C LEU A 15 7.65 -11.40 15.24
N ALA A 16 7.26 -11.00 16.45
CA ALA A 16 7.35 -9.63 16.91
C ALA A 16 8.80 -9.37 17.35
N CYS A 17 9.55 -8.59 16.58
CA CYS A 17 10.81 -8.02 17.05
C CYS A 17 10.52 -6.68 17.75
N SER A 18 10.56 -6.69 19.09
CA SER A 18 10.77 -5.48 19.90
C SER A 18 11.76 -5.81 21.00
N GLY A 19 12.99 -5.30 20.86
CA GLY A 19 13.97 -5.32 21.93
C GLY A 19 13.75 -4.15 22.88
N SER A 20 13.41 -4.45 24.14
CA SER A 20 13.63 -3.55 25.28
C SER A 20 13.71 -4.38 26.55
N SER A 21 14.86 -4.37 27.20
CA SER A 21 15.12 -5.01 28.49
C SER A 21 14.32 -4.32 29.60
N THR A 22 13.65 -5.09 30.47
CA THR A 22 13.21 -4.58 31.77
C THR A 22 13.26 -5.65 32.85
N VAL A 23 13.81 -5.21 33.98
CA VAL A 23 14.06 -5.89 35.24
C VAL A 23 12.75 -6.31 35.91
N VAL A 24 12.73 -7.51 36.51
CA VAL A 24 11.60 -8.08 37.26
C VAL A 24 11.61 -7.55 38.69
N VAL A 25 10.49 -6.99 39.15
CA VAL A 25 10.15 -6.84 40.58
C VAL A 25 8.75 -7.44 40.78
N PRO A 26 8.54 -8.37 41.72
CA PRO A 26 7.24 -9.01 41.92
C PRO A 26 6.37 -8.18 42.88
N ALA A 27 5.09 -7.98 42.51
CA ALA A 27 4.07 -7.49 43.43
C ALA A 27 2.86 -8.43 43.42
N THR A 28 2.44 -8.81 44.62
CA THR A 28 1.39 -9.76 44.99
C THR A 28 -0.03 -9.24 44.69
N PRO A 29 -1.02 -10.13 44.48
CA PRO A 29 -2.40 -9.73 44.17
C PRO A 29 -3.19 -9.41 45.44
N SER A 30 -3.89 -8.28 45.43
CA SER A 30 -4.92 -7.90 46.41
C SER A 30 -6.30 -7.98 45.73
N THR A 31 -7.18 -8.81 46.30
CA THR A 31 -8.59 -8.98 45.94
C THR A 31 -9.44 -7.87 46.56
N ALA A 32 -10.21 -7.15 45.74
CA ALA A 32 -11.30 -6.31 46.23
C ALA A 32 -12.56 -6.51 45.36
N THR A 33 -13.60 -7.02 46.01
CA THR A 33 -14.95 -7.28 45.50
C THR A 33 -15.72 -5.97 45.40
N VAL A 34 -16.37 -5.69 44.26
CA VAL A 34 -17.26 -4.53 44.08
C VAL A 34 -18.69 -5.01 43.84
N ALA A 35 -19.62 -4.52 44.65
CA ALA A 35 -21.06 -4.81 44.60
C ALA A 35 -21.79 -4.00 43.49
N PRO A 36 -22.91 -4.50 42.93
CA PRO A 36 -23.61 -3.85 41.82
C PRO A 36 -24.51 -2.68 42.27
N ALA A 37 -24.56 -1.63 41.46
CA ALA A 37 -25.40 -0.44 41.66
C ALA A 37 -26.86 -0.65 41.15
N PRO A 38 -27.86 0.06 41.70
CA PRO A 38 -29.27 -0.17 41.41
C PRO A 38 -29.77 0.57 40.15
N ALA A 39 -30.82 0.02 39.53
CA ALA A 39 -31.43 0.49 38.29
C ALA A 39 -32.34 1.73 38.47
N PRO A 40 -32.43 2.65 37.49
CA PRO A 40 -33.32 3.81 37.53
C PRO A 40 -34.77 3.48 37.11
N PRO A 41 -35.77 4.26 37.58
CA PRO A 41 -37.20 3.95 37.41
C PRO A 41 -37.78 4.33 36.04
N SER A 42 -38.80 3.58 35.64
CA SER A 42 -39.60 3.70 34.41
C SER A 42 -40.54 4.92 34.42
N VAL A 43 -40.57 5.67 33.31
CA VAL A 43 -41.51 6.79 33.09
C VAL A 43 -42.56 6.38 32.05
N SER A 44 -43.83 6.52 32.41
CA SER A 44 -45.01 6.30 31.57
C SER A 44 -45.25 7.47 30.60
N PRO A 45 -45.79 7.25 29.38
CA PRO A 45 -46.04 8.33 28.43
C PRO A 45 -47.41 9.00 28.62
N THR A 46 -47.42 10.34 28.56
CA THR A 46 -48.62 11.20 28.52
C THR A 46 -49.18 11.30 27.09
N PRO A 47 -50.50 11.41 26.84
CA PRO A 47 -51.08 11.40 25.50
C PRO A 47 -50.93 12.76 24.79
N ALA A 48 -50.61 12.73 23.48
CA ALA A 48 -50.58 13.89 22.60
C ALA A 48 -51.98 14.19 21.99
N PRO A 49 -52.29 15.46 21.63
CA PRO A 49 -53.62 15.85 21.17
C PRO A 49 -53.90 15.48 19.72
N THR A 50 -55.16 15.12 19.46
CA THR A 50 -55.75 14.72 18.18
C THR A 50 -55.72 15.86 17.17
N ARG A 51 -55.12 15.65 15.99
CA ARG A 51 -55.19 16.58 14.85
C ARG A 51 -55.92 15.93 13.68
N ALA A 52 -56.88 16.68 13.12
CA ALA A 52 -57.79 16.26 12.07
C ALA A 52 -57.07 15.77 10.80
N VAL A 53 -57.62 14.71 10.21
CA VAL A 53 -57.17 14.08 8.96
C VAL A 53 -57.78 14.83 7.78
N THR A 54 -56.95 15.47 6.96
CA THR A 54 -57.30 15.86 5.58
C THR A 54 -56.72 14.81 4.64
N THR A 55 -57.60 14.15 3.88
CA THR A 55 -57.26 13.14 2.88
C THR A 55 -56.73 13.82 1.62
N ASP A 56 -55.41 13.78 1.42
CA ASP A 56 -54.78 14.06 0.12
C ASP A 56 -54.27 12.73 -0.46
N SER A 57 -54.94 12.26 -1.51
CA SER A 57 -54.66 11.02 -2.21
C SER A 57 -53.59 11.26 -3.27
N GLN A 58 -52.33 11.15 -2.87
CA GLN A 58 -51.19 10.96 -3.77
C GLN A 58 -50.47 9.67 -3.36
N PRO A 59 -50.08 8.78 -4.29
CA PRO A 59 -49.38 7.56 -3.94
C PRO A 59 -48.00 7.94 -3.34
N ARG A 60 -47.89 7.82 -2.02
CA ARG A 60 -46.64 8.01 -1.30
C ARG A 60 -45.69 6.90 -1.73
N ARG A 61 -44.83 7.23 -2.71
CA ARG A 61 -43.71 6.38 -3.14
C ARG A 61 -42.88 6.09 -1.90
N VAL A 62 -43.01 4.87 -1.36
CA VAL A 62 -42.08 4.34 -0.38
C VAL A 62 -40.75 4.24 -1.10
N LEU A 63 -39.93 5.29 -0.98
CA LEU A 63 -38.53 5.23 -1.36
C LEU A 63 -37.91 4.22 -0.40
N THR A 64 -37.86 2.96 -0.83
CA THR A 64 -36.93 2.00 -0.27
C THR A 64 -35.56 2.66 -0.37
N PRO A 65 -34.84 2.93 0.74
CA PRO A 65 -33.51 3.48 0.63
C PRO A 65 -32.70 2.45 -0.15
N THR A 66 -32.42 2.77 -1.41
CA THR A 66 -31.47 2.02 -2.20
C THR A 66 -30.13 2.37 -1.59
N VAL A 67 -29.71 1.62 -0.57
CA VAL A 67 -28.41 1.83 0.05
C VAL A 67 -27.38 1.36 -0.97
N GLN A 68 -26.91 2.29 -1.79
CA GLN A 68 -25.71 2.11 -2.61
C GLN A 68 -24.63 1.56 -1.68
N ALA A 69 -23.90 0.55 -2.14
CA ALA A 69 -22.65 0.16 -1.49
C ALA A 69 -21.83 1.44 -1.28
N GLN A 70 -21.31 1.69 -0.07
CA GLN A 70 -20.43 2.84 0.16
C GLN A 70 -19.21 2.67 -0.74
N VAL A 71 -19.20 3.42 -1.84
CA VAL A 71 -18.12 3.41 -2.83
C VAL A 71 -16.86 3.96 -2.14
N ALA A 72 -15.72 3.34 -2.42
CA ALA A 72 -14.43 3.85 -1.98
C ALA A 72 -14.27 5.29 -2.46
N GLU A 73 -14.03 6.23 -1.54
CA GLU A 73 -13.80 7.61 -1.92
C GLU A 73 -12.43 7.72 -2.65
N LEU A 74 -12.42 8.38 -3.81
CA LEU A 74 -11.18 8.66 -4.53
C LEU A 74 -10.36 9.77 -3.83
N PRO A 75 -9.06 9.92 -4.13
CA PRO A 75 -8.30 11.10 -3.70
C PRO A 75 -9.07 12.39 -4.02
N ARG A 76 -9.26 13.24 -3.01
CA ARG A 76 -9.95 14.54 -3.14
C ARG A 76 -9.06 15.57 -3.80
N THR A 77 -7.76 15.44 -3.61
CA THR A 77 -6.74 16.33 -4.13
C THR A 77 -5.58 15.49 -4.64
N ARG A 78 -4.80 16.04 -5.56
CA ARG A 78 -3.57 15.44 -6.08
C ARG A 78 -2.53 16.56 -6.19
N PRO A 79 -1.30 16.37 -5.69
CA PRO A 79 -0.26 17.37 -5.87
C PRO A 79 0.12 17.43 -7.35
N VAL A 80 0.38 18.64 -7.84
CA VAL A 80 0.75 18.88 -9.23
C VAL A 80 2.27 18.99 -9.32
N VAL A 81 2.86 18.35 -10.34
CA VAL A 81 4.28 18.54 -10.64
C VAL A 81 4.48 19.98 -11.13
N PRO A 82 5.40 20.77 -10.55
CA PRO A 82 5.60 22.15 -10.97
C PRO A 82 5.98 22.25 -12.47
N GLU A 83 5.16 22.93 -13.26
CA GLU A 83 5.38 23.05 -14.70
C GLU A 83 6.46 24.08 -15.04
N GLY A 84 7.22 23.83 -16.11
CA GLY A 84 8.19 24.77 -16.68
C GLY A 84 9.47 24.98 -15.86
N LEU A 85 9.58 24.40 -14.66
CA LEU A 85 10.78 24.51 -13.83
C LEU A 85 12.01 23.85 -14.46
N ASP A 86 11.79 22.75 -15.20
CA ASP A 86 12.82 22.00 -15.91
C ASP A 86 13.57 22.84 -16.94
N ALA A 87 12.91 23.84 -17.54
CA ALA A 87 13.45 24.65 -18.62
C ALA A 87 14.12 25.94 -18.11
N LYS A 88 14.01 26.27 -16.82
CA LYS A 88 14.59 27.50 -16.28
C LYS A 88 16.12 27.49 -16.37
N PRO A 89 16.77 28.63 -16.65
CA PRO A 89 18.23 28.71 -16.67
C PRO A 89 18.80 28.56 -15.26
N CYS A 90 20.05 28.12 -15.14
CA CYS A 90 20.75 28.05 -13.86
C CYS A 90 20.92 29.46 -13.27
N THR A 91 20.49 29.65 -12.02
CA THR A 91 20.79 30.90 -11.26
C THR A 91 22.08 30.75 -10.47
N VAL A 92 22.33 29.55 -9.94
CA VAL A 92 23.51 29.21 -9.15
C VAL A 92 24.17 27.97 -9.72
N ARG A 93 25.45 28.05 -10.05
CA ARG A 93 26.29 26.87 -10.34
C ARG A 93 26.95 26.43 -9.05
N VAL A 94 26.56 25.27 -8.55
CA VAL A 94 26.99 24.80 -7.23
C VAL A 94 28.41 24.25 -7.32
N GLY A 95 29.32 24.86 -6.56
CA GLY A 95 30.71 24.40 -6.40
C GLY A 95 30.79 23.16 -5.51
N ARG A 96 31.84 23.05 -4.68
CA ARG A 96 32.00 21.89 -3.75
C ARG A 96 31.07 21.93 -2.54
N ASN A 97 30.67 23.13 -2.09
CA ASN A 97 29.85 23.31 -0.89
C ASN A 97 28.35 23.23 -1.23
N LEU A 98 27.82 22.02 -1.44
CA LEU A 98 26.40 21.82 -1.69
C LEU A 98 25.54 22.27 -0.50
N GLN A 99 25.93 21.97 0.74
CA GLN A 99 25.14 22.35 1.90
C GLN A 99 24.96 23.87 2.01
N GLY A 100 26.01 24.65 1.77
CA GLY A 100 25.92 26.12 1.73
C GLY A 100 24.93 26.60 0.66
N ALA A 101 25.01 26.06 -0.55
CA ALA A 101 24.07 26.42 -1.62
C ALA A 101 22.60 26.06 -1.27
N LEU A 102 22.36 24.94 -0.59
CA LEU A 102 21.02 24.57 -0.11
C LEU A 102 20.53 25.50 1.01
N SER A 103 21.43 25.95 1.88
CA SER A 103 21.14 26.86 2.98
C SER A 103 20.86 28.29 2.52
N ASP A 104 21.53 28.75 1.45
CA ASP A 104 21.42 30.11 0.94
C ASP A 104 20.33 30.29 -0.13
N ALA A 105 19.76 29.19 -0.62
CA ALA A 105 18.78 29.20 -1.70
C ALA A 105 17.51 29.98 -1.36
N ARG A 106 16.97 30.67 -2.37
CA ARG A 106 15.74 31.48 -2.30
C ARG A 106 14.74 31.06 -3.36
N GLY A 107 13.47 31.28 -3.09
CA GLY A 107 12.39 30.99 -4.04
C GLY A 107 12.66 31.60 -5.42
N GLY A 108 12.61 30.76 -6.45
CA GLY A 108 12.98 31.10 -7.83
C GLY A 108 14.37 30.60 -8.25
N ASP A 109 15.23 30.22 -7.30
CA ASP A 109 16.57 29.72 -7.63
C ASP A 109 16.55 28.38 -8.38
N VAL A 110 17.53 28.23 -9.26
CA VAL A 110 17.87 27.00 -9.96
C VAL A 110 19.33 26.68 -9.67
N LEU A 111 19.51 25.77 -8.72
CA LEU A 111 20.80 25.24 -8.29
C LEU A 111 21.23 24.13 -9.26
N CYS A 112 22.17 24.46 -10.14
CA CYS A 112 22.73 23.51 -11.10
C CYS A 112 24.01 22.88 -10.55
N LEU A 113 23.96 21.57 -10.37
CA LEU A 113 25.08 20.72 -10.01
C LEU A 113 25.86 20.33 -11.28
N PRO A 114 27.19 20.47 -11.36
CA PRO A 114 27.93 20.11 -12.55
C PRO A 114 27.72 18.64 -12.94
N ARG A 115 27.71 18.37 -14.25
CA ARG A 115 27.64 17.01 -14.81
C ARG A 115 28.65 16.07 -14.13
N GLY A 116 28.18 14.94 -13.63
CA GLY A 116 28.99 13.92 -12.98
C GLY A 116 29.62 14.33 -11.64
N ALA A 117 29.28 15.52 -11.10
CA ALA A 117 29.79 15.98 -9.82
C ALA A 117 29.38 15.03 -8.69
N ARG A 118 30.29 14.82 -7.73
CA ARG A 118 30.06 13.97 -6.57
C ARG A 118 30.06 14.81 -5.30
N TYR A 119 28.98 14.74 -4.55
CA TYR A 119 28.76 15.40 -3.29
C TYR A 119 28.65 14.35 -2.19
N VAL A 120 29.73 14.20 -1.42
CA VAL A 120 29.76 13.28 -0.27
C VAL A 120 29.36 14.04 0.99
N GLY A 121 28.28 13.62 1.62
CA GLY A 121 27.76 14.27 2.81
C GLY A 121 26.32 13.87 3.14
N ASN A 122 25.80 14.49 4.19
CA ASN A 122 24.42 14.39 4.62
C ASN A 122 23.80 15.78 4.50
N PHE A 123 22.92 15.97 3.52
CA PHE A 123 22.43 17.28 3.13
C PHE A 123 21.05 17.56 3.72
N SER A 124 20.92 18.71 4.38
CA SER A 124 19.67 19.18 4.95
C SER A 124 19.12 20.36 4.16
N ILE A 125 17.84 20.27 3.83
CA ILE A 125 17.04 21.32 3.24
C ILE A 125 16.33 22.07 4.38
N PRO A 126 16.71 23.31 4.67
CA PRO A 126 16.14 24.06 5.78
C PRO A 126 14.78 24.67 5.41
N VAL A 127 14.10 25.18 6.44
CA VAL A 127 13.00 26.14 6.25
C VAL A 127 13.53 27.40 5.57
N ARG A 128 12.76 27.95 4.65
CA ARG A 128 13.03 29.26 4.06
C ARG A 128 11.96 30.28 4.49
N PRO A 129 12.33 31.57 4.66
CA PRO A 129 11.36 32.62 5.00
C PRO A 129 10.56 33.12 3.79
N ASP A 130 10.98 32.78 2.58
CA ASP A 130 10.38 33.23 1.33
C ASP A 130 9.46 32.17 0.69
N THR A 131 8.87 32.55 -0.44
CA THR A 131 7.98 31.68 -1.22
C THR A 131 8.51 31.51 -2.64
N GLY A 132 8.04 30.48 -3.33
CA GLY A 132 8.48 30.10 -4.66
C GLY A 132 9.35 28.84 -4.62
N PHE A 133 9.27 28.06 -5.71
CA PHE A 133 10.04 26.83 -5.84
C PHE A 133 11.53 27.11 -6.01
N VAL A 134 12.36 26.28 -5.35
CA VAL A 134 13.78 26.12 -5.67
C VAL A 134 13.96 24.82 -6.46
N VAL A 135 14.73 24.88 -7.54
CA VAL A 135 15.12 23.71 -8.33
C VAL A 135 16.52 23.28 -7.95
N LEU A 136 16.69 22.01 -7.56
CA LEU A 136 17.99 21.35 -7.42
C LEU A 136 18.14 20.34 -8.55
N ARG A 137 19.09 20.54 -9.45
CA ARG A 137 19.25 19.65 -10.60
C ARG A 137 20.68 19.45 -11.06
N THR A 138 20.92 18.37 -11.79
CA THR A 138 22.11 18.29 -12.64
C THR A 138 22.05 19.37 -13.73
N ASP A 139 23.21 19.91 -14.09
CA ASP A 139 23.37 20.89 -15.15
C ASP A 139 22.66 20.44 -16.46
N PRO A 140 21.97 21.36 -17.16
CA PRO A 140 21.19 21.03 -18.36
C PRO A 140 22.03 20.54 -19.55
N SER A 141 23.37 20.54 -19.45
CA SER A 141 24.25 19.80 -20.38
C SER A 141 24.06 18.27 -20.33
N VAL A 142 23.24 17.75 -19.41
CA VAL A 142 22.80 16.35 -19.38
C VAL A 142 21.36 16.26 -19.88
N GLU A 143 21.19 15.67 -21.06
CA GLU A 143 19.87 15.40 -21.65
C GLU A 143 19.17 14.27 -20.91
N LEU A 144 18.14 14.62 -20.12
CA LEU A 144 17.34 13.63 -19.36
C LEU A 144 16.23 13.00 -20.20
N GLY A 145 15.86 13.62 -21.33
CA GLY A 145 14.65 13.29 -22.08
C GLY A 145 13.35 13.54 -21.30
N SER A 146 12.20 13.28 -21.92
CA SER A 146 10.88 13.45 -21.30
C SER A 146 10.38 12.22 -20.55
N GLY A 147 11.01 11.06 -20.78
CA GLY A 147 10.62 9.78 -20.20
C GLY A 147 11.18 9.55 -18.79
N ARG A 148 10.95 8.32 -18.30
CA ARG A 148 11.46 7.83 -17.02
C ARG A 148 12.99 7.81 -16.97
N MET A 149 13.55 8.21 -15.83
CA MET A 149 14.96 8.07 -15.47
C MET A 149 15.42 6.62 -15.63
N ARG A 150 16.68 6.42 -16.03
CA ARG A 150 17.32 5.11 -16.17
C ARG A 150 18.70 5.09 -15.52
N PRO A 151 19.12 3.95 -14.94
CA PRO A 151 20.46 3.81 -14.37
C PRO A 151 21.58 4.06 -15.39
N SER A 152 21.33 3.89 -16.68
CA SER A 152 22.29 4.18 -17.76
C SER A 152 22.73 5.65 -17.82
N THR A 153 21.99 6.57 -17.19
CA THR A 153 22.36 7.99 -17.08
C THR A 153 23.32 8.24 -15.91
N SER A 154 23.50 7.27 -15.00
CA SER A 154 24.47 7.33 -13.91
C SER A 154 25.87 7.64 -14.43
N GLY A 155 26.64 8.43 -13.67
CA GLY A 155 27.92 8.98 -14.09
C GLY A 155 27.83 10.29 -14.90
N GLN A 156 26.68 10.58 -15.52
CA GLN A 156 26.39 11.92 -16.06
C GLN A 156 25.62 12.77 -15.05
N LEU A 157 24.76 12.16 -14.24
CA LEU A 157 24.05 12.83 -13.16
C LEU A 157 25.03 13.32 -12.09
N ALA A 158 24.74 14.48 -11.51
CA ALA A 158 25.32 14.84 -10.23
C ALA A 158 24.80 13.87 -9.16
N ARG A 159 25.72 13.39 -8.34
CA ARG A 159 25.49 12.36 -7.32
C ARG A 159 25.63 12.93 -5.92
N LEU A 160 24.61 12.71 -5.09
CA LEU A 160 24.63 12.94 -3.66
C LEU A 160 24.81 11.59 -2.98
N SER A 161 25.77 11.49 -2.07
CA SER A 161 26.10 10.23 -1.39
C SER A 161 26.41 10.45 0.08
N SER A 162 25.74 9.73 0.98
CA SER A 162 26.17 9.66 2.37
C SER A 162 27.31 8.65 2.56
N ALA A 163 28.34 9.01 3.32
CA ALA A 163 29.37 8.07 3.78
C ALA A 163 29.08 7.52 5.20
N THR A 164 27.85 7.70 5.69
CA THR A 164 27.40 7.29 7.03
C THR A 164 26.07 6.54 6.96
N THR A 165 25.52 6.17 8.11
CA THR A 165 24.18 5.60 8.24
C THR A 165 23.06 6.66 8.31
N SER A 166 23.41 7.93 8.17
CA SER A 166 22.44 9.04 8.16
C SER A 166 21.90 9.29 6.75
N SER A 167 20.69 9.84 6.65
CA SER A 167 20.03 10.13 5.37
C SER A 167 20.86 11.05 4.47
N THR A 168 20.94 10.73 3.18
CA THR A 168 21.71 11.50 2.19
C THR A 168 21.09 12.87 1.95
N LEU A 169 19.76 12.93 1.84
CA LEU A 169 18.99 14.17 1.69
C LEU A 169 17.84 14.20 2.70
N LYS A 170 17.72 15.31 3.43
CA LYS A 170 16.73 15.49 4.49
C LYS A 170 15.98 16.80 4.34
N PHE A 171 14.66 16.76 4.36
CA PHE A 171 13.81 17.95 4.42
C PHE A 171 13.40 18.19 5.87
N LEU A 172 13.91 19.28 6.44
CA LEU A 172 13.67 19.66 7.83
C LEU A 172 12.24 20.20 8.03
N PRO A 173 11.72 20.21 9.27
CA PRO A 173 10.39 20.75 9.55
C PRO A 173 10.17 22.12 8.89
N ARG A 174 8.97 22.31 8.33
CA ARG A 174 8.54 23.53 7.63
C ARG A 174 9.30 23.88 6.35
N SER A 175 10.23 23.04 5.88
CA SER A 175 10.81 23.22 4.55
C SER A 175 9.77 22.93 3.46
N GLY A 176 9.85 23.62 2.32
CA GLY A 176 8.91 23.35 1.25
C GLY A 176 9.22 24.04 -0.06
N GLN A 177 8.41 23.74 -1.07
CA GLN A 177 8.54 24.28 -2.43
C GLN A 177 9.92 23.99 -3.01
N TRP A 178 10.20 22.69 -3.18
CA TRP A 178 11.43 22.19 -3.78
C TRP A 178 11.14 21.25 -4.95
N HIS A 179 11.94 21.38 -6.00
CA HIS A 179 11.92 20.51 -7.16
C HIS A 179 13.30 19.90 -7.37
N VAL A 180 13.43 18.61 -7.06
CA VAL A 180 14.66 17.84 -7.26
C VAL A 180 14.55 17.11 -8.60
N LEU A 181 15.43 17.45 -9.54
CA LEU A 181 15.32 17.05 -10.92
C LEU A 181 16.62 16.44 -11.45
N GLY A 182 16.57 15.20 -11.96
CA GLY A 182 17.73 14.64 -12.66
C GLY A 182 18.95 14.47 -11.76
N VAL A 183 18.75 14.00 -10.53
CA VAL A 183 19.80 13.83 -9.52
C VAL A 183 19.92 12.36 -9.14
N GLU A 184 21.15 11.89 -8.98
CA GLU A 184 21.44 10.57 -8.42
C GLU A 184 21.62 10.70 -6.89
N ILE A 185 20.88 9.91 -6.10
CA ILE A 185 20.92 9.93 -4.64
C ILE A 185 21.21 8.51 -4.15
N THR A 186 22.33 8.33 -3.47
CA THR A 186 22.77 7.02 -2.97
C THR A 186 23.51 7.16 -1.64
N SER A 187 24.17 6.11 -1.19
CA SER A 187 25.15 6.14 -0.10
C SER A 187 26.43 5.42 -0.53
N ASP A 188 27.49 5.50 0.27
CA ASP A 188 28.74 4.82 -0.04
C ASP A 188 28.57 3.31 0.11
N SER A 189 28.87 2.56 -0.96
CA SER A 189 28.84 1.11 -1.01
C SER A 189 29.69 0.43 0.06
N THR A 190 30.72 1.11 0.58
CA THR A 190 31.58 0.57 1.64
C THR A 190 30.96 0.63 3.02
N VAL A 191 29.77 1.20 3.17
CA VAL A 191 28.99 1.23 4.41
C VAL A 191 27.95 0.11 4.35
N PRO A 192 28.20 -1.09 4.91
CA PRO A 192 27.33 -2.25 4.68
C PRO A 192 25.92 -2.06 5.24
N GLN A 193 25.81 -1.33 6.35
CA GLN A 193 24.55 -0.87 6.90
C GLN A 193 24.33 0.57 6.43
N GLY A 194 23.71 0.73 5.26
CA GLY A 194 23.44 2.04 4.69
C GLY A 194 22.41 2.84 5.49
N PRO A 195 22.04 4.02 5.00
CA PRO A 195 21.04 4.85 5.66
C PRO A 195 19.70 4.15 5.89
N VAL A 196 19.06 4.49 7.01
CA VAL A 196 17.68 4.04 7.28
C VAL A 196 16.71 4.57 6.22
N ALA A 197 16.97 5.77 5.68
CA ALA A 197 16.35 6.28 4.48
C ALA A 197 17.40 7.09 3.68
N LEU A 198 17.46 6.94 2.37
CA LEU A 198 18.31 7.78 1.51
C LEU A 198 17.77 9.21 1.45
N VAL A 199 16.45 9.33 1.32
CA VAL A 199 15.70 10.59 1.33
C VAL A 199 14.68 10.57 2.47
N GLU A 200 14.78 11.55 3.35
CA GLU A 200 13.90 11.72 4.50
C GLU A 200 13.14 13.04 4.37
N VAL A 201 11.82 12.96 4.18
CA VAL A 201 10.92 14.12 4.19
C VAL A 201 10.16 14.10 5.51
N GLY A 202 10.48 15.06 6.38
CA GLY A 202 9.98 15.11 7.74
C GLY A 202 10.80 14.22 8.67
N THR A 203 11.22 14.77 9.82
CA THR A 203 12.18 14.13 10.72
C THR A 203 11.52 13.47 11.93
N LEU A 204 10.19 13.34 11.90
CA LEU A 204 9.34 12.79 12.95
C LEU A 204 9.35 13.60 14.25
N VAL A 205 9.87 14.83 14.22
CA VAL A 205 9.77 15.80 15.33
C VAL A 205 8.53 16.67 15.20
N GLU A 206 7.88 16.66 14.04
CA GLU A 206 6.65 17.39 13.75
C GLU A 206 5.50 16.89 14.64
N ARG A 207 4.74 17.83 15.24
CA ARG A 207 3.62 17.54 16.15
C ARG A 207 2.31 18.16 15.69
N GLU A 208 2.34 18.92 14.60
CA GLU A 208 1.19 19.57 13.96
C GLU A 208 1.38 19.63 12.45
N LEU A 209 0.28 19.75 11.70
CA LEU A 209 0.30 19.74 10.23
C LEU A 209 1.18 20.85 9.64
N GLY A 210 1.14 22.06 10.23
CA GLY A 210 1.93 23.20 9.76
C GLY A 210 3.44 23.05 9.94
N ALA A 211 3.89 22.04 10.70
CA ALA A 211 5.31 21.72 10.87
C ALA A 211 5.83 20.76 9.80
N LEU A 212 4.95 20.06 9.07
CA LEU A 212 5.34 19.11 8.03
C LEU A 212 6.05 19.83 6.88
N PRO A 213 7.11 19.24 6.30
CA PRO A 213 7.61 19.70 5.03
C PRO A 213 6.54 19.51 3.94
N THR A 214 6.42 20.46 3.01
CA THR A 214 5.33 20.45 2.00
C THR A 214 5.78 20.89 0.61
N ASP A 215 5.06 20.47 -0.42
CA ASP A 215 5.27 20.89 -1.82
C ASP A 215 6.67 20.50 -2.32
N ILE A 216 6.98 19.21 -2.16
CA ILE A 216 8.26 18.62 -2.54
C ILE A 216 8.05 17.70 -3.75
N SER A 217 8.82 17.93 -4.79
CA SER A 217 8.74 17.17 -6.04
C SER A 217 10.08 16.56 -6.38
N PHE A 218 10.05 15.28 -6.73
CA PHE A 218 11.17 14.53 -7.28
C PHE A 218 10.77 14.08 -8.67
N ASP A 219 11.50 14.55 -9.67
CA ASP A 219 11.25 14.21 -11.06
C ASP A 219 12.52 13.68 -11.71
N ARG A 220 12.41 12.54 -12.40
CA ARG A 220 13.54 11.87 -13.04
C ARG A 220 14.75 11.76 -12.11
N VAL A 221 14.56 11.35 -10.86
CA VAL A 221 15.68 11.06 -9.95
C VAL A 221 16.05 9.59 -10.00
N TYR A 222 17.32 9.28 -9.74
CA TYR A 222 17.79 7.91 -9.56
C TYR A 222 18.19 7.72 -8.10
N VAL A 223 17.41 6.96 -7.33
CA VAL A 223 17.65 6.74 -5.90
C VAL A 223 17.92 5.27 -5.66
N HIS A 224 19.09 4.91 -5.14
CA HIS A 224 19.46 3.50 -5.05
C HIS A 224 20.45 3.18 -3.92
N GLY A 225 20.36 1.93 -3.45
CA GLY A 225 21.40 1.29 -2.65
C GLY A 225 22.44 0.59 -3.52
N TRP A 226 23.05 -0.47 -2.98
CA TRP A 226 24.03 -1.31 -3.68
C TRP A 226 23.70 -2.79 -3.50
N PRO A 227 24.16 -3.68 -4.40
CA PRO A 227 23.78 -5.10 -4.39
C PRO A 227 24.00 -5.87 -3.09
N GLN A 228 24.95 -5.43 -2.26
CA GLN A 228 25.27 -6.06 -0.97
C GLN A 228 25.01 -5.15 0.24
N GLN A 229 24.50 -3.94 0.01
CA GLN A 229 24.26 -2.97 1.05
C GLN A 229 22.86 -3.12 1.62
N HIS A 230 22.73 -3.03 2.94
CA HIS A 230 21.45 -3.01 3.62
C HIS A 230 20.92 -1.58 3.63
N VAL A 231 19.93 -1.28 2.79
CA VAL A 231 19.21 -0.01 2.77
C VAL A 231 17.75 -0.25 3.09
N ARG A 232 17.24 0.44 4.11
CA ARG A 232 15.86 0.24 4.56
C ARG A 232 14.87 1.06 3.76
N ARG A 233 15.22 2.26 3.28
CA ARG A 233 14.27 3.10 2.54
C ARG A 233 14.96 3.92 1.48
N ALA A 234 14.38 4.03 0.29
CA ALA A 234 14.72 5.13 -0.60
C ALA A 234 14.07 6.41 -0.10
N PHE A 235 12.75 6.40 0.07
CA PHE A 235 11.95 7.58 0.42
C PHE A 235 11.10 7.34 1.67
N ALA A 236 11.42 8.04 2.78
CA ALA A 236 10.55 8.18 3.94
C ALA A 236 9.76 9.50 3.84
N MET A 237 8.51 9.44 3.35
CA MET A 237 7.73 10.59 2.91
C MET A 237 6.72 11.06 3.96
N ASN A 238 7.21 11.55 5.09
CA ASN A 238 6.39 12.03 6.20
C ASN A 238 6.17 13.56 6.13
N GLY A 239 5.74 14.04 4.96
CA GLY A 239 5.39 15.44 4.70
C GLY A 239 3.98 15.60 4.11
N GLY A 240 3.67 16.80 3.63
CA GLY A 240 2.49 17.13 2.81
C GLY A 240 2.85 17.35 1.33
N ALA A 241 1.86 17.22 0.45
CA ALA A 241 1.96 17.53 -0.99
C ALA A 241 3.27 17.05 -1.66
N PHE A 242 3.35 15.74 -1.93
CA PHE A 242 4.55 15.11 -2.48
C PHE A 242 4.33 14.55 -3.89
N THR A 243 5.31 14.75 -4.78
CA THR A 243 5.33 14.08 -6.09
C THR A 243 6.63 13.29 -6.29
N LEU A 244 6.50 12.06 -6.78
CA LEU A 244 7.59 11.25 -7.33
C LEU A 244 7.20 10.83 -8.74
N THR A 245 7.83 11.44 -9.74
CA THR A 245 7.49 11.20 -11.14
C THR A 245 8.68 10.76 -11.96
N ARG A 246 8.44 9.87 -12.92
CA ARG A 246 9.42 9.48 -13.94
C ARG A 246 10.77 9.04 -13.36
N SER A 247 10.79 8.47 -12.16
CA SER A 247 12.01 8.23 -11.39
C SER A 247 12.33 6.75 -11.28
N TRP A 248 13.56 6.45 -10.85
CA TRP A 248 14.06 5.09 -10.67
C TRP A 248 14.48 4.87 -9.21
N CYS A 249 13.86 3.90 -8.55
CA CYS A 249 14.20 3.45 -7.21
C CYS A 249 14.60 1.97 -7.23
N ASP A 250 15.80 1.63 -6.74
CA ASP A 250 16.35 0.29 -6.86
C ASP A 250 17.36 -0.08 -5.77
N GLU A 251 17.70 -1.36 -5.66
CA GLU A 251 18.65 -1.89 -4.68
C GLU A 251 18.29 -1.48 -3.24
N ILE A 252 17.00 -1.47 -2.93
CA ILE A 252 16.48 -1.18 -1.59
C ILE A 252 16.07 -2.50 -0.91
N HIS A 253 17.03 -3.10 -0.21
CA HIS A 253 16.83 -4.36 0.49
C HIS A 253 17.66 -4.39 1.77
N ALA A 254 17.20 -5.19 2.73
CA ALA A 254 17.90 -5.42 3.99
C ALA A 254 17.52 -6.78 4.57
N THR A 255 18.49 -7.52 5.10
CA THR A 255 18.22 -8.68 5.96
C THR A 255 17.83 -8.24 7.36
N GLY A 256 16.83 -8.89 7.96
CA GLY A 256 16.35 -8.62 9.32
C GLY A 256 15.50 -7.36 9.48
N TYR A 257 15.37 -6.53 8.45
CA TYR A 257 14.63 -5.28 8.48
C TYR A 257 13.72 -5.12 7.27
N ASP A 258 12.64 -4.38 7.46
CA ASP A 258 11.76 -4.01 6.36
C ASP A 258 12.42 -2.92 5.50
N SER A 259 12.29 -3.10 4.18
CA SER A 259 12.86 -2.27 3.12
C SER A 259 11.81 -1.74 2.13
N GLN A 260 11.81 -0.43 1.85
CA GLN A 260 10.80 0.20 0.98
C GLN A 260 11.35 1.22 -0.01
N CYS A 261 10.80 1.25 -1.23
CA CYS A 261 11.05 2.36 -2.14
C CYS A 261 10.36 3.62 -1.59
N VAL A 262 9.05 3.56 -1.35
CA VAL A 262 8.31 4.67 -0.74
C VAL A 262 7.54 4.17 0.46
N ILE A 263 7.70 4.88 1.57
CA ILE A 263 6.91 4.65 2.78
C ILE A 263 6.46 5.97 3.40
N SER A 264 5.23 6.00 3.90
CA SER A 264 4.71 7.13 4.68
C SER A 264 3.82 6.64 5.81
N TRP A 265 4.07 7.13 7.03
CA TRP A 265 3.19 6.90 8.19
C TRP A 265 2.86 8.19 8.92
N GLY A 266 3.72 9.21 8.81
CA GLY A 266 3.56 10.54 9.38
C GLY A 266 3.29 11.63 8.34
N GLY A 267 3.02 11.27 7.08
CA GLY A 267 2.65 12.23 6.04
C GLY A 267 1.15 12.48 6.00
N SER A 268 0.74 13.72 5.72
CA SER A 268 -0.68 14.08 5.56
C SER A 268 -1.23 13.74 4.19
N GLY A 269 -0.35 13.62 3.19
CA GLY A 269 -0.72 13.74 1.79
C GLY A 269 -1.08 15.18 1.39
N PRO A 270 -1.56 15.40 0.15
CA PRO A 270 -1.77 14.38 -0.88
C PRO A 270 -0.44 13.91 -1.50
N MET A 271 -0.46 12.78 -2.21
CA MET A 271 0.74 12.16 -2.80
C MET A 271 0.50 11.71 -4.24
N LEU A 272 1.47 11.96 -5.12
CA LEU A 272 1.52 11.41 -6.47
C LEU A 272 2.77 10.56 -6.66
N ILE A 273 2.58 9.29 -7.04
CA ILE A 273 3.63 8.36 -7.43
C ILE A 273 3.30 7.88 -8.84
N GLU A 274 3.97 8.46 -9.84
CA GLU A 274 3.62 8.24 -11.24
C GLU A 274 4.79 7.97 -12.18
N ASP A 275 4.63 6.96 -13.04
CA ASP A 275 5.60 6.60 -14.08
C ASP A 275 7.01 6.28 -13.55
N ASN A 276 7.10 5.61 -12.40
CA ASN A 276 8.36 5.23 -11.78
C ASN A 276 8.69 3.75 -12.00
N TYR A 277 9.98 3.42 -11.92
CA TYR A 277 10.46 2.06 -11.64
C TYR A 277 10.73 1.97 -10.14
N LEU A 278 10.10 1.02 -9.45
CA LEU A 278 10.21 0.88 -8.00
C LEU A 278 10.55 -0.57 -7.64
N ALA A 279 11.74 -0.79 -7.09
CA ALA A 279 12.22 -2.09 -6.61
C ALA A 279 12.71 -2.03 -5.16
N ALA A 280 11.99 -2.71 -4.25
CA ALA A 280 12.42 -2.93 -2.87
C ALA A 280 12.04 -4.34 -2.38
N ALA A 281 12.86 -4.93 -1.50
CA ALA A 281 12.68 -6.33 -1.12
C ALA A 281 11.44 -6.55 -0.24
N SER A 282 11.22 -5.73 0.78
CA SER A 282 10.07 -5.93 1.68
C SER A 282 8.79 -5.42 1.04
N GLU A 283 8.55 -4.11 1.03
CA GLU A 283 7.36 -3.49 0.46
C GLU A 283 7.77 -2.37 -0.50
N ASN A 284 7.48 -2.49 -1.80
CA ASN A 284 7.86 -1.42 -2.73
C ASN A 284 7.16 -0.09 -2.37
N LEU A 285 5.89 -0.19 -2.00
CA LEU A 285 5.07 0.92 -1.52
C LEU A 285 4.39 0.51 -0.20
N MET A 286 4.53 1.34 0.84
CA MET A 286 3.89 1.07 2.14
C MET A 286 3.31 2.33 2.79
N PHE A 287 2.08 2.23 3.32
CA PHE A 287 1.43 3.32 4.05
C PHE A 287 1.00 2.89 5.46
N GLY A 288 1.48 3.60 6.47
CA GLY A 288 1.27 3.29 7.89
C GLY A 288 2.37 2.39 8.49
N GLY A 289 2.02 1.62 9.51
CA GLY A 289 2.94 0.75 10.26
C GLY A 289 3.63 1.47 11.42
N GLY A 290 4.15 2.68 11.22
CA GLY A 290 4.55 3.55 12.32
C GLY A 290 3.35 4.28 12.93
N ASP A 291 3.40 4.56 14.23
CA ASP A 291 2.43 5.45 14.86
C ASP A 291 2.75 6.92 14.47
N PRO A 292 1.83 7.66 13.84
CA PRO A 292 2.03 9.07 13.52
C PRO A 292 2.25 9.89 14.79
N LYS A 293 3.11 10.92 14.73
CA LYS A 293 3.35 11.83 15.86
C LYS A 293 2.36 12.99 15.95
N ILE A 294 1.64 13.24 14.85
CA ILE A 294 0.54 14.21 14.79
C ILE A 294 -0.74 13.45 15.11
N PRO A 295 -1.48 13.80 16.18
CA PRO A 295 -2.72 13.13 16.55
C PRO A 295 -3.75 13.16 15.41
N GLY A 296 -4.44 12.05 15.17
CA GLY A 296 -5.47 11.97 14.12
C GLY A 296 -4.93 11.82 12.70
N LEU A 297 -3.63 11.86 12.48
CA LEU A 297 -3.06 11.84 11.14
C LEU A 297 -3.19 10.47 10.48
N VAL A 298 -3.71 10.47 9.26
CA VAL A 298 -3.75 9.30 8.37
C VAL A 298 -3.20 9.71 7.02
N PRO A 299 -2.17 9.02 6.49
CA PRO A 299 -1.72 9.25 5.11
C PRO A 299 -2.87 9.14 4.14
N SER A 300 -3.18 10.22 3.43
CA SER A 300 -4.39 10.28 2.60
C SER A 300 -4.17 10.89 1.23
N ASP A 301 -5.16 10.71 0.34
CA ASP A 301 -5.20 11.33 -0.99
C ASP A 301 -3.97 10.95 -1.83
N ILE A 302 -3.81 9.64 -2.04
CA ILE A 302 -2.62 9.03 -2.63
C ILE A 302 -2.97 8.48 -4.01
N THR A 303 -2.26 8.93 -5.04
CA THR A 303 -2.40 8.44 -6.41
C THR A 303 -1.13 7.68 -6.82
N ILE A 304 -1.29 6.39 -7.14
CA ILE A 304 -0.24 5.49 -7.62
C ILE A 304 -0.63 5.03 -9.02
N ARG A 305 0.03 5.55 -10.05
CA ARG A 305 -0.34 5.23 -11.43
C ARG A 305 0.81 5.10 -12.41
N ARG A 306 0.64 4.22 -13.40
CA ARG A 306 1.59 4.04 -14.51
C ARG A 306 3.00 3.60 -14.08
N ASN A 307 3.17 3.09 -12.87
CA ASN A 307 4.46 2.63 -12.38
C ASN A 307 4.73 1.19 -12.83
N HIS A 308 6.02 0.85 -12.92
CA HIS A 308 6.50 -0.52 -12.88
C HIS A 308 6.98 -0.82 -11.46
N VAL A 309 6.20 -1.62 -10.74
CA VAL A 309 6.50 -2.04 -9.36
C VAL A 309 6.95 -3.48 -9.39
N THR A 310 8.21 -3.76 -9.05
CA THR A 310 8.80 -5.07 -9.29
C THR A 310 9.74 -5.51 -8.18
N LYS A 311 10.01 -6.82 -8.07
CA LYS A 311 11.21 -7.30 -7.39
C LYS A 311 12.06 -8.08 -8.38
N PRO A 312 13.35 -7.70 -8.57
CA PRO A 312 14.27 -8.45 -9.41
C PRO A 312 14.39 -9.90 -8.96
N LEU A 313 14.28 -10.86 -9.90
CA LEU A 313 14.42 -12.28 -9.57
C LEU A 313 15.83 -12.63 -9.05
N THR A 314 16.83 -11.81 -9.38
CA THR A 314 18.20 -11.91 -8.87
C THR A 314 18.30 -11.81 -7.35
N TRP A 315 17.29 -11.23 -6.69
CA TRP A 315 17.21 -11.13 -5.23
C TRP A 315 16.70 -12.41 -4.56
N LYS A 316 16.14 -13.35 -5.32
CA LYS A 316 15.62 -14.60 -4.77
C LYS A 316 16.73 -15.46 -4.18
N GLY A 317 16.57 -15.87 -2.92
CA GLY A 317 17.56 -16.69 -2.22
C GLY A 317 18.80 -15.93 -1.73
N GLN A 318 18.80 -14.59 -1.84
CA GLN A 318 19.89 -13.74 -1.35
C GLN A 318 19.72 -13.35 0.13
N LYS A 319 18.75 -13.95 0.85
CA LYS A 319 18.45 -13.70 2.27
C LYS A 319 17.98 -12.27 2.56
N TRP A 320 17.41 -11.60 1.58
CA TRP A 320 16.70 -10.35 1.80
C TRP A 320 15.37 -10.62 2.48
N ASN A 321 14.87 -9.67 3.27
CA ASN A 321 13.53 -9.75 3.84
C ASN A 321 12.49 -9.45 2.76
N VAL A 322 12.35 -10.36 1.80
CA VAL A 322 11.33 -10.25 0.76
C VAL A 322 9.94 -10.26 1.41
N LYS A 323 8.99 -9.47 0.91
CA LYS A 323 7.59 -9.57 1.37
C LYS A 323 6.56 -9.41 0.26
N ASN A 324 5.95 -8.23 0.13
CA ASN A 324 4.80 -7.95 -0.75
C ASN A 324 5.06 -6.70 -1.58
N LEU A 325 4.27 -6.42 -2.62
CA LEU A 325 4.55 -5.29 -3.52
C LEU A 325 3.95 -3.99 -2.97
N ILE A 326 2.72 -4.03 -2.49
CA ILE A 326 2.00 -2.87 -1.96
C ILE A 326 1.33 -3.22 -0.63
N GLU A 327 1.63 -2.46 0.43
CA GLU A 327 1.08 -2.64 1.76
C GLU A 327 0.38 -1.39 2.29
N THR A 328 -0.72 -1.60 3.02
CA THR A 328 -1.27 -0.57 3.90
C THR A 328 -1.55 -1.14 5.28
N LYS A 329 -1.30 -0.30 6.29
CA LYS A 329 -1.63 -0.51 7.71
C LYS A 329 -2.44 0.64 8.29
N SER A 330 -2.37 1.83 7.69
CA SER A 330 -3.24 2.98 7.96
C SER A 330 -3.11 3.97 6.81
N SER A 331 -4.21 4.21 6.08
CA SER A 331 -4.28 5.19 4.99
C SER A 331 -5.72 5.42 4.53
N ALA A 332 -5.99 6.54 3.85
CA ALA A 332 -7.31 6.84 3.31
C ALA A 332 -7.28 7.42 1.88
N ARG A 333 -8.31 7.13 1.07
CA ARG A 333 -8.49 7.72 -0.26
C ARG A 333 -7.28 7.47 -1.17
N VAL A 334 -7.06 6.20 -1.49
CA VAL A 334 -5.91 5.74 -2.29
C VAL A 334 -6.39 5.20 -3.62
N LEU A 335 -5.79 5.67 -4.70
CA LEU A 335 -6.02 5.20 -6.07
C LEU A 335 -4.77 4.49 -6.59
N VAL A 336 -4.90 3.19 -6.87
CA VAL A 336 -3.88 2.37 -7.53
C VAL A 336 -4.40 1.99 -8.91
N GLU A 337 -3.89 2.61 -9.97
CA GLU A 337 -4.38 2.33 -11.32
C GLU A 337 -3.34 2.29 -12.43
N GLU A 338 -3.60 1.48 -13.45
CA GLU A 338 -2.82 1.47 -14.69
C GLU A 338 -1.33 1.16 -14.45
N ASN A 339 -1.01 0.37 -13.41
CA ASN A 339 0.35 -0.06 -13.11
C ASN A 339 0.63 -1.47 -13.66
N VAL A 340 1.92 -1.77 -13.86
CA VAL A 340 2.43 -3.14 -13.96
C VAL A 340 3.10 -3.49 -12.63
N ILE A 341 2.58 -4.50 -11.96
CA ILE A 341 2.98 -4.89 -10.59
C ILE A 341 3.40 -6.36 -10.62
N GLU A 342 4.66 -6.68 -10.35
CA GLU A 342 5.14 -8.04 -10.57
C GLU A 342 6.27 -8.52 -9.65
N GLY A 343 6.49 -9.82 -9.68
CA GLY A 343 7.76 -10.41 -9.24
C GLY A 343 7.82 -10.74 -7.75
N VAL A 344 6.76 -11.26 -7.12
CA VAL A 344 6.79 -11.61 -5.69
C VAL A 344 6.70 -13.12 -5.46
N TRP A 345 7.48 -13.62 -4.50
CA TRP A 345 7.53 -15.03 -4.11
C TRP A 345 7.53 -15.18 -2.58
N ILE A 346 7.44 -16.41 -2.09
CA ILE A 346 7.59 -16.76 -0.68
C ILE A 346 9.05 -16.71 -0.24
N GLU A 347 9.37 -15.67 0.49
CA GLU A 347 10.60 -15.42 1.22
C GLU A 347 10.25 -14.26 2.16
N GLY A 348 10.59 -14.32 3.45
CA GLY A 348 10.22 -13.33 4.48
C GLY A 348 8.71 -13.19 4.83
N GLN A 349 7.80 -13.36 3.87
CA GLN A 349 6.34 -13.49 4.03
C GLN A 349 5.79 -14.49 3.00
N THR A 350 4.46 -14.57 2.88
CA THR A 350 3.73 -15.61 2.13
C THR A 350 3.58 -15.34 0.62
N GLY A 351 4.16 -14.25 0.10
CA GLY A 351 4.24 -13.97 -1.33
C GLY A 351 3.00 -13.31 -1.98
N TYR A 352 2.18 -12.59 -1.19
CA TYR A 352 1.06 -11.80 -1.71
C TYR A 352 1.55 -10.54 -2.43
N ALA A 353 0.90 -10.18 -3.55
CA ALA A 353 1.15 -8.91 -4.22
C ALA A 353 0.66 -7.71 -3.38
N PHE A 354 -0.54 -7.83 -2.81
CA PHE A 354 -1.15 -6.80 -1.97
C PHE A 354 -1.42 -7.31 -0.57
N VAL A 355 -0.98 -6.55 0.43
CA VAL A 355 -1.28 -6.78 1.84
C VAL A 355 -2.04 -5.57 2.40
N LEU A 356 -3.34 -5.73 2.58
CA LEU A 356 -4.28 -4.65 2.86
C LEU A 356 -4.82 -4.80 4.27
N LYS A 357 -4.21 -4.09 5.23
CA LYS A 357 -4.45 -4.27 6.65
C LYS A 357 -4.82 -2.98 7.36
N SER A 358 -5.43 -3.11 8.53
CA SER A 358 -5.47 -2.02 9.53
C SER A 358 -4.81 -2.51 10.81
N THR A 359 -3.82 -1.74 11.29
CA THR A 359 -2.93 -2.18 12.37
C THR A 359 -2.62 -1.01 13.31
N THR A 360 -2.76 -1.25 14.61
CA THR A 360 -2.34 -0.35 15.70
C THR A 360 -1.32 -1.09 16.56
N GLN A 361 -0.15 -1.32 15.96
CA GLN A 361 0.91 -2.11 16.58
C GLN A 361 1.65 -1.34 17.70
N GLY A 362 1.75 0.00 17.61
CA GLY A 362 2.29 0.83 18.69
C GLY A 362 1.26 1.24 19.76
N GLY A 363 -0.04 1.16 19.41
CA GLY A 363 -1.17 1.46 20.30
C GLY A 363 -1.55 2.94 20.40
N THR A 364 -0.79 3.86 19.78
CA THR A 364 -1.00 5.31 19.90
C THR A 364 -1.48 5.97 18.60
N CYS A 365 -1.44 5.25 17.48
CA CYS A 365 -2.12 5.68 16.28
C CYS A 365 -3.65 5.67 16.55
N ALA A 366 -4.34 6.74 16.15
CA ALA A 366 -5.80 6.84 16.18
C ALA A 366 -6.28 7.97 15.24
N PRO A 367 -7.15 7.69 14.25
CA PRO A 367 -7.60 6.37 13.81
C PRO A 367 -6.47 5.57 13.11
N CYS A 368 -6.52 4.24 13.14
CA CYS A 368 -5.56 3.36 12.45
C CYS A 368 -6.27 2.46 11.46
N SER A 369 -7.04 3.08 10.57
CA SER A 369 -7.81 2.36 9.57
C SER A 369 -7.21 2.56 8.18
N SER A 370 -7.15 1.48 7.40
CA SER A 370 -7.04 1.56 5.95
C SER A 370 -8.44 1.63 5.36
N SER A 371 -8.75 2.71 4.66
CA SER A 371 -10.08 2.94 4.10
C SER A 371 -10.06 3.63 2.75
N ASP A 372 -11.13 3.48 1.96
CA ASP A 372 -11.30 4.22 0.70
C ASP A 372 -10.17 3.95 -0.30
N TRP A 373 -9.99 2.67 -0.65
CA TRP A 373 -9.00 2.25 -1.64
C TRP A 373 -9.69 1.85 -2.94
N THR A 374 -9.26 2.43 -4.05
CA THR A 374 -9.63 2.01 -5.41
C THR A 374 -8.42 1.39 -6.09
N ILE A 375 -8.48 0.10 -6.39
CA ILE A 375 -7.44 -0.64 -7.11
C ILE A 375 -8.02 -1.08 -8.44
N ARG A 376 -7.60 -0.47 -9.55
CA ARG A 376 -8.22 -0.74 -10.85
C ARG A 376 -7.29 -0.74 -12.05
N ARG A 377 -7.60 -1.55 -13.07
CA ARG A 377 -6.89 -1.56 -14.35
C ARG A 377 -5.39 -1.79 -14.22
N ASN A 378 -4.97 -2.57 -13.21
CA ASN A 378 -3.57 -2.97 -13.05
C ASN A 378 -3.34 -4.34 -13.67
N LEU A 379 -2.17 -4.51 -14.29
CA LEU A 379 -1.65 -5.83 -14.65
C LEU A 379 -0.73 -6.30 -13.51
N VAL A 380 -1.19 -7.30 -12.79
CA VAL A 380 -0.42 -8.00 -11.75
C VAL A 380 0.02 -9.33 -12.32
N ARG A 381 1.30 -9.69 -12.25
CA ARG A 381 1.78 -10.97 -12.80
C ARG A 381 3.01 -11.47 -12.07
N ASN A 382 3.37 -12.73 -12.28
CA ASN A 382 4.58 -13.29 -11.67
C ASN A 382 4.54 -13.14 -10.13
N VAL A 383 3.44 -13.58 -9.51
CA VAL A 383 3.20 -13.42 -8.07
C VAL A 383 2.81 -14.74 -7.41
N GLY A 384 3.28 -14.98 -6.18
CA GLY A 384 2.93 -16.17 -5.40
C GLY A 384 1.47 -16.20 -4.92
N ALA A 385 0.88 -15.04 -4.67
CA ALA A 385 -0.51 -14.85 -4.28
C ALA A 385 -1.02 -13.44 -4.64
N GLY A 386 -2.34 -13.24 -4.69
CA GLY A 386 -2.96 -11.99 -5.14
C GLY A 386 -3.12 -10.97 -4.02
N PHE A 387 -4.25 -11.03 -3.33
CA PHE A 387 -4.65 -10.06 -2.31
C PHE A 387 -4.88 -10.70 -0.93
N SER A 388 -4.30 -10.10 0.10
CA SER A 388 -4.58 -10.44 1.50
C SER A 388 -5.21 -9.27 2.22
N PHE A 389 -6.46 -9.43 2.64
CA PHE A 389 -7.19 -8.47 3.44
C PHE A 389 -7.19 -8.88 4.90
N ALA A 390 -6.80 -7.96 5.79
CA ALA A 390 -6.73 -8.25 7.21
C ALA A 390 -7.30 -7.07 8.02
N GLY A 391 -8.57 -7.20 8.41
CA GLY A 391 -9.38 -6.11 8.95
C GLY A 391 -8.80 -5.55 10.24
N ARG A 392 -8.87 -6.33 11.33
CA ARG A 392 -8.38 -6.03 12.69
C ARG A 392 -7.20 -6.94 13.05
N ALA A 393 -6.25 -7.08 12.13
CA ALA A 393 -5.34 -8.21 12.16
C ALA A 393 -4.19 -8.11 13.18
N ASP A 394 -3.90 -6.93 13.73
CA ASP A 394 -2.78 -6.70 14.65
C ASP A 394 -3.08 -5.50 15.59
N GLN A 395 -3.76 -5.77 16.71
CA GLN A 395 -4.14 -4.76 17.72
C GLN A 395 -3.28 -4.91 18.97
N ARG A 396 -2.63 -3.83 19.44
CA ARG A 396 -2.05 -3.84 20.78
C ARG A 396 -3.18 -4.05 21.82
N PRO A 397 -3.06 -5.01 22.76
CA PRO A 397 -4.08 -5.22 23.79
C PRO A 397 -4.42 -3.92 24.52
N GLY A 398 -5.73 -3.64 24.66
CA GLY A 398 -6.23 -2.41 25.29
C GLY A 398 -6.31 -1.17 24.39
N SER A 399 -5.88 -1.25 23.12
CA SER A 399 -6.14 -0.17 22.15
C SER A 399 -7.64 -0.10 21.82
N VAL A 400 -8.23 1.09 21.92
CA VAL A 400 -9.67 1.35 21.64
C VAL A 400 -9.87 1.99 20.26
N THR A 401 -8.88 1.88 19.39
CA THR A 401 -8.83 2.60 18.11
C THR A 401 -9.69 1.91 17.05
N ASP A 402 -10.42 2.70 16.26
CA ASP A 402 -11.06 2.24 15.03
C ASP A 402 -9.99 1.79 14.01
N SER A 403 -9.94 0.48 13.76
CA SER A 403 -8.82 -0.21 13.13
C SER A 403 -9.26 -1.34 12.21
N THR A 404 -10.29 -1.06 11.42
CA THR A 404 -10.85 -2.00 10.45
C THR A 404 -10.67 -1.52 9.01
N VAL A 405 -10.22 -2.45 8.15
CA VAL A 405 -10.20 -2.29 6.69
C VAL A 405 -11.62 -2.11 6.16
N ARG A 406 -11.87 -0.99 5.45
CA ARG A 406 -13.21 -0.73 4.89
C ARG A 406 -13.23 0.03 3.57
N ARG A 407 -14.32 -0.08 2.80
CA ARG A 407 -14.55 0.69 1.56
C ARG A 407 -13.41 0.49 0.56
N PHE A 408 -13.20 -0.76 0.15
CA PHE A 408 -12.25 -1.09 -0.92
C PHE A 408 -13.01 -1.44 -2.19
N GLN A 409 -12.58 -0.88 -3.31
CA GLN A 409 -13.04 -1.20 -4.64
C GLN A 409 -11.88 -1.78 -5.46
N VAL A 410 -11.89 -3.09 -5.68
CA VAL A 410 -10.91 -3.80 -6.49
C VAL A 410 -11.58 -4.22 -7.79
N THR A 411 -11.31 -3.51 -8.88
CA THR A 411 -12.04 -3.70 -10.12
C THR A 411 -11.18 -3.70 -11.36
N ASP A 412 -11.51 -4.50 -12.37
CA ASP A 412 -10.84 -4.45 -13.67
C ASP A 412 -9.33 -4.74 -13.61
N ASN A 413 -8.87 -5.54 -12.65
CA ASN A 413 -7.46 -5.96 -12.60
C ASN A 413 -7.29 -7.32 -13.26
N TRP A 414 -6.12 -7.56 -13.84
CA TRP A 414 -5.71 -8.88 -14.30
C TRP A 414 -4.55 -9.36 -13.45
N ILE A 415 -4.67 -10.55 -12.88
CA ILE A 415 -3.70 -11.14 -11.98
C ILE A 415 -3.29 -12.49 -12.55
N GLY A 416 -2.10 -12.58 -13.12
CA GLY A 416 -1.49 -13.86 -13.43
C GLY A 416 -0.41 -13.84 -14.51
N PRO A 417 0.29 -14.98 -14.72
CA PRO A 417 0.06 -16.25 -14.02
C PRO A 417 0.42 -16.18 -12.52
N LEU A 418 -0.47 -16.71 -11.67
CA LEU A 418 -0.32 -16.76 -10.22
C LEU A 418 0.27 -18.12 -9.78
N ASN A 419 1.20 -18.08 -8.83
CA ASN A 419 1.87 -19.25 -8.24
C ASN A 419 2.53 -20.17 -9.31
N MET A 420 3.37 -19.59 -10.16
CA MET A 420 4.01 -20.27 -11.29
C MET A 420 5.52 -20.06 -11.32
N GLY A 421 6.27 -21.12 -11.70
CA GLY A 421 7.71 -21.04 -11.91
C GLY A 421 8.46 -20.57 -10.66
N HIS A 422 9.21 -19.48 -10.78
CA HIS A 422 9.94 -18.90 -9.65
C HIS A 422 9.05 -18.13 -8.67
N TYR A 423 7.81 -17.81 -9.03
CA TYR A 423 6.93 -16.95 -8.24
C TYR A 423 5.90 -17.78 -7.50
N THR A 424 6.36 -18.60 -6.55
CA THR A 424 5.52 -19.44 -5.70
C THR A 424 5.22 -18.77 -4.37
N GLY A 425 4.10 -19.10 -3.73
CA GLY A 425 3.76 -18.64 -2.39
C GLY A 425 2.52 -19.29 -1.81
N ASP A 426 1.68 -18.51 -1.15
CA ASP A 426 0.45 -19.01 -0.51
C ASP A 426 -0.56 -19.61 -1.51
N ALA A 427 -0.38 -19.32 -2.80
CA ALA A 427 -1.16 -19.89 -3.89
C ALA A 427 -2.66 -19.55 -3.86
N ARG A 428 -3.00 -18.39 -3.28
CA ARG A 428 -4.39 -17.87 -3.24
C ARG A 428 -4.51 -16.57 -4.01
N PRO A 429 -5.52 -16.45 -4.90
CA PRO A 429 -5.92 -15.17 -5.45
C PRO A 429 -6.36 -14.17 -4.38
N LEU A 430 -7.12 -14.62 -3.38
CA LEU A 430 -7.75 -13.75 -2.40
C LEU A 430 -7.95 -14.44 -1.04
N ILE A 431 -7.61 -13.74 0.04
CA ILE A 431 -7.94 -14.12 1.41
C ILE A 431 -8.52 -12.93 2.19
N PHE A 432 -9.54 -13.19 3.00
CA PHE A 432 -10.05 -12.26 4.02
C PHE A 432 -9.82 -12.82 5.42
N VAL A 433 -9.23 -12.00 6.28
CA VAL A 433 -8.90 -12.32 7.67
C VAL A 433 -9.44 -11.21 8.58
N ALA A 434 -9.96 -11.58 9.76
CA ALA A 434 -10.21 -10.68 10.88
C ALA A 434 -11.08 -9.43 10.58
N GLU A 435 -12.36 -9.60 10.24
CA GLU A 435 -13.38 -8.52 10.16
C GLU A 435 -13.08 -7.38 9.18
N ASN A 436 -13.12 -7.67 7.88
CA ASN A 436 -13.12 -6.64 6.82
C ASN A 436 -14.54 -6.11 6.56
N HIS A 437 -14.69 -4.89 6.03
CA HIS A 437 -16.00 -4.29 5.79
C HIS A 437 -16.12 -3.63 4.41
N ASP A 438 -17.29 -3.67 3.79
CA ASP A 438 -17.63 -2.86 2.62
C ASP A 438 -16.60 -3.00 1.49
N ILE A 439 -16.42 -4.23 1.01
CA ILE A 439 -15.43 -4.57 -0.01
C ILE A 439 -16.16 -4.93 -1.31
N VAL A 440 -15.70 -4.40 -2.43
CA VAL A 440 -16.20 -4.70 -3.77
C VAL A 440 -15.08 -5.29 -4.62
N PHE A 441 -15.29 -6.50 -5.11
CA PHE A 441 -14.46 -7.17 -6.11
C PHE A 441 -15.28 -7.39 -7.37
N SER A 442 -14.96 -6.67 -8.45
CA SER A 442 -15.67 -6.88 -9.71
C SER A 442 -14.84 -6.79 -10.99
N ARG A 443 -15.20 -7.59 -11.99
CA ARG A 443 -14.51 -7.63 -13.30
C ARG A 443 -13.00 -7.90 -13.21
N ASN A 444 -12.52 -8.54 -12.15
CA ASN A 444 -11.14 -8.98 -12.07
C ASN A 444 -10.97 -10.33 -12.77
N VAL A 445 -9.79 -10.55 -13.35
CA VAL A 445 -9.41 -11.83 -13.96
C VAL A 445 -8.21 -12.38 -13.19
N PHE A 446 -8.33 -13.61 -12.70
CA PHE A 446 -7.21 -14.34 -12.12
C PHE A 446 -6.83 -15.49 -13.07
N GLU A 447 -5.64 -15.37 -13.65
CA GLU A 447 -5.03 -16.35 -14.53
C GLU A 447 -4.09 -17.27 -13.74
N PHE A 448 -4.15 -18.57 -14.02
CA PHE A 448 -3.34 -19.58 -13.34
C PHE A 448 -2.86 -20.63 -14.33
N SER A 449 -1.84 -21.37 -13.91
CA SER A 449 -1.21 -22.39 -14.76
C SER A 449 -0.81 -23.67 -14.02
N GLU A 450 -0.42 -23.64 -12.73
CA GLU A 450 0.25 -24.83 -12.15
C GLU A 450 -0.18 -25.28 -10.73
N ARG A 451 -0.60 -24.42 -9.80
CA ARG A 451 -1.23 -24.81 -8.51
C ARG A 451 -1.90 -23.60 -7.84
N VAL A 452 -3.23 -23.53 -7.84
CA VAL A 452 -3.97 -22.63 -6.95
C VAL A 452 -4.55 -23.45 -5.82
N ARG A 453 -4.40 -23.01 -4.57
CA ARG A 453 -4.88 -23.74 -3.39
C ARG A 453 -6.36 -23.48 -3.17
N GLU A 454 -6.72 -22.26 -2.77
CA GLU A 454 -8.10 -21.77 -2.68
C GLU A 454 -8.29 -20.60 -3.65
N ALA A 455 -9.36 -20.58 -4.44
CA ALA A 455 -9.72 -19.40 -5.26
C ALA A 455 -9.99 -18.16 -4.37
N LEU A 456 -10.63 -18.40 -3.23
CA LEU A 456 -10.97 -17.42 -2.21
C LEU A 456 -11.02 -18.14 -0.87
N LEU A 457 -10.30 -17.62 0.13
CA LEU A 457 -10.40 -18.12 1.51
C LEU A 457 -11.00 -17.06 2.45
N PHE A 458 -12.04 -17.44 3.17
CA PHE A 458 -12.49 -16.74 4.37
C PHE A 458 -11.84 -17.36 5.59
N ASP A 459 -10.83 -16.69 6.13
CA ASP A 459 -10.23 -17.14 7.38
C ASP A 459 -11.06 -16.66 8.57
N ILE A 460 -11.84 -17.59 9.11
CA ILE A 460 -12.66 -17.42 10.30
C ILE A 460 -12.05 -18.10 11.53
N SER A 461 -10.79 -18.54 11.44
CA SER A 461 -10.07 -19.11 12.58
C SER A 461 -9.56 -18.05 13.55
N SER A 462 -9.60 -16.77 13.17
CA SER A 462 -9.24 -15.64 14.03
C SER A 462 -10.22 -15.45 15.20
N GLY A 463 -9.76 -14.82 16.28
CA GLY A 463 -10.57 -14.59 17.50
C GLY A 463 -11.88 -13.82 17.28
N THR A 464 -12.02 -13.11 16.17
CA THR A 464 -13.24 -12.39 15.75
C THR A 464 -14.29 -13.28 15.06
N ARG A 465 -13.92 -14.48 14.58
CA ARG A 465 -14.79 -15.46 13.87
C ARG A 465 -15.59 -14.93 12.67
N ILE A 466 -15.24 -13.76 12.14
CA ILE A 466 -15.84 -13.16 10.95
C ILE A 466 -14.70 -12.71 10.04
N ALA A 467 -14.74 -13.12 8.77
CA ALA A 467 -13.73 -12.73 7.79
C ALA A 467 -14.08 -11.38 7.15
N VAL A 468 -15.33 -11.20 6.69
CA VAL A 468 -15.77 -9.96 6.04
C VAL A 468 -17.28 -9.71 6.19
N ARG A 469 -17.67 -8.44 6.21
CA ARG A 469 -19.05 -7.95 6.16
C ARG A 469 -19.27 -7.11 4.91
N ASN A 470 -20.46 -7.19 4.31
CA ASN A 470 -20.86 -6.40 3.14
C ASN A 470 -19.88 -6.57 1.96
N LEU A 471 -19.56 -7.83 1.61
CA LEU A 471 -18.70 -8.16 0.47
C LEU A 471 -19.54 -8.28 -0.81
N THR A 472 -19.16 -7.57 -1.87
CA THR A 472 -19.69 -7.77 -3.22
C THR A 472 -18.66 -8.49 -4.08
N MET A 473 -19.01 -9.68 -4.56
CA MET A 473 -18.22 -10.46 -5.54
C MET A 473 -19.00 -10.54 -6.84
N ALA A 474 -18.61 -9.81 -7.89
CA ALA A 474 -19.37 -9.81 -9.13
C ALA A 474 -18.57 -9.78 -10.43
N ASN A 475 -18.95 -10.60 -11.41
CA ASN A 475 -18.37 -10.60 -12.75
C ASN A 475 -16.85 -10.87 -12.77
N ASN A 476 -16.32 -11.65 -11.83
CA ASN A 476 -14.90 -12.01 -11.81
C ASN A 476 -14.66 -13.35 -12.50
N VAL A 477 -13.44 -13.54 -13.02
CA VAL A 477 -12.93 -14.84 -13.46
C VAL A 477 -11.93 -15.34 -12.41
N PHE A 478 -12.19 -16.52 -11.86
CA PHE A 478 -11.31 -17.18 -10.91
C PHE A 478 -10.80 -18.52 -11.43
N PRO A 479 -9.56 -18.91 -11.12
CA PRO A 479 -9.20 -20.31 -11.11
C PRO A 479 -9.97 -21.00 -9.97
N LYS A 480 -10.52 -22.19 -10.19
CA LYS A 480 -10.98 -22.97 -9.03
C LYS A 480 -9.81 -23.34 -8.14
N GLY A 481 -8.73 -23.86 -8.72
CA GLY A 481 -7.67 -24.48 -7.93
C GLY A 481 -8.11 -25.78 -7.25
N GLN A 482 -7.33 -26.23 -6.27
CA GLN A 482 -7.60 -27.42 -5.48
C GLN A 482 -8.96 -27.30 -4.77
N TYR A 483 -9.22 -26.13 -4.19
CA TYR A 483 -10.47 -25.74 -3.54
C TYR A 483 -10.94 -24.41 -4.14
N GLY A 484 -12.23 -24.24 -4.43
CA GLY A 484 -12.69 -22.92 -4.92
C GLY A 484 -12.92 -21.92 -3.77
N VAL A 485 -14.18 -21.67 -3.42
CA VAL A 485 -14.52 -20.75 -2.31
C VAL A 485 -14.46 -21.52 -0.99
N GLY A 486 -13.45 -21.26 -0.17
CA GLY A 486 -13.21 -21.95 1.10
C GLY A 486 -13.47 -21.08 2.33
N ALA A 487 -13.75 -21.72 3.46
CA ALA A 487 -13.71 -21.11 4.78
C ALA A 487 -13.07 -22.06 5.81
N SER A 488 -12.22 -21.52 6.68
CA SER A 488 -11.49 -22.28 7.71
C SER A 488 -12.45 -23.14 8.54
N ALA A 489 -12.15 -24.43 8.70
CA ALA A 489 -12.96 -25.43 9.42
C ALA A 489 -14.40 -25.68 8.89
N ILE A 490 -14.79 -25.10 7.75
CA ILE A 490 -16.10 -25.31 7.11
C ILE A 490 -15.98 -26.10 5.81
N GLY A 491 -14.91 -25.90 5.05
CA GLY A 491 -14.71 -26.53 3.73
C GLY A 491 -15.07 -25.60 2.57
N GLU A 492 -15.38 -26.18 1.40
CA GLU A 492 -15.63 -25.47 0.14
C GLU A 492 -17.13 -25.18 -0.10
N GLY A 493 -17.43 -24.14 -0.87
CA GLY A 493 -18.70 -23.94 -1.57
C GLY A 493 -19.62 -22.91 -0.92
N LEU A 494 -20.92 -23.07 -1.14
CA LEU A 494 -21.96 -22.14 -0.68
C LEU A 494 -21.91 -21.91 0.83
N ARG A 495 -21.64 -22.96 1.62
CA ARG A 495 -21.57 -22.85 3.07
C ARG A 495 -20.40 -21.97 3.52
N ALA A 496 -19.26 -22.06 2.84
CA ALA A 496 -18.12 -21.19 3.10
C ALA A 496 -18.46 -19.71 2.86
N TRP A 497 -19.14 -19.40 1.76
CA TRP A 497 -19.64 -18.06 1.48
C TRP A 497 -20.61 -17.55 2.56
N GLN A 498 -21.61 -18.35 2.93
CA GLN A 498 -22.63 -17.97 3.92
C GLN A 498 -22.06 -17.67 5.31
N VAL A 499 -20.99 -18.36 5.70
CA VAL A 499 -20.34 -18.17 7.01
C VAL A 499 -19.28 -17.07 6.94
N GLY A 500 -18.47 -17.04 5.88
CA GLY A 500 -17.34 -16.13 5.74
C GLY A 500 -17.72 -14.70 5.37
N ALA A 501 -18.76 -14.52 4.55
CA ALA A 501 -19.24 -13.23 4.08
C ALA A 501 -20.62 -12.90 4.68
N THR A 502 -20.63 -12.06 5.71
CA THR A 502 -21.86 -11.71 6.46
C THR A 502 -22.41 -10.34 6.06
N GLY A 503 -23.54 -9.94 6.66
CA GLY A 503 -24.17 -8.65 6.35
C GLY A 503 -24.81 -8.62 4.96
N ARG A 504 -24.75 -7.47 4.28
CA ARG A 504 -25.33 -7.26 2.94
C ARG A 504 -24.40 -7.74 1.83
N SER A 505 -23.87 -8.97 1.98
CA SER A 505 -22.94 -9.54 1.02
C SER A 505 -23.68 -10.06 -0.23
N THR A 506 -23.12 -9.82 -1.41
CA THR A 506 -23.72 -10.19 -2.70
C THR A 506 -22.76 -10.97 -3.57
N TRP A 507 -23.31 -11.91 -4.32
CA TRP A 507 -22.59 -12.73 -5.30
C TRP A 507 -23.31 -12.66 -6.64
N GLY A 508 -22.62 -12.28 -7.71
CA GLY A 508 -23.26 -12.13 -9.02
C GLY A 508 -22.34 -12.48 -10.20
N ARG A 509 -22.70 -13.52 -10.95
CA ARG A 509 -22.04 -13.88 -12.23
C ARG A 509 -20.52 -14.06 -12.09
N ASN A 510 -20.04 -14.90 -11.18
CA ASN A 510 -18.60 -15.21 -11.15
C ASN A 510 -18.32 -16.47 -11.99
N ALA A 511 -17.31 -16.41 -12.86
CA ALA A 511 -16.89 -17.52 -13.70
C ALA A 511 -15.68 -18.22 -13.07
N PHE A 512 -15.73 -19.54 -13.01
CA PHE A 512 -14.66 -20.37 -12.48
C PHE A 512 -14.10 -21.27 -13.57
N LEU A 513 -12.78 -21.33 -13.65
CA LEU A 513 -12.06 -22.31 -14.46
C LEU A 513 -11.94 -23.62 -13.68
N GLY A 514 -12.53 -24.68 -14.23
CA GLY A 514 -12.62 -26.00 -13.59
C GLY A 514 -14.07 -26.45 -13.40
N ASN A 515 -14.30 -27.35 -12.45
CA ASN A 515 -15.63 -27.83 -12.08
C ASN A 515 -15.69 -28.14 -10.57
N SER A 516 -16.90 -28.22 -10.01
CA SER A 516 -17.12 -28.70 -8.65
C SER A 516 -18.45 -29.44 -8.58
N THR A 517 -18.52 -30.47 -7.71
CA THR A 517 -19.75 -31.18 -7.37
C THR A 517 -20.45 -30.58 -6.14
N VAL A 518 -19.77 -29.67 -5.43
CA VAL A 518 -20.32 -28.95 -4.29
C VAL A 518 -21.18 -27.79 -4.77
N ALA A 519 -22.27 -27.49 -4.06
CA ALA A 519 -23.10 -26.33 -4.36
C ALA A 519 -22.31 -25.02 -4.15
N TYR A 520 -22.44 -24.07 -5.08
CA TYR A 520 -21.82 -22.74 -5.01
C TYR A 520 -22.90 -21.65 -4.93
N PRO A 521 -22.54 -20.42 -4.55
CA PRO A 521 -23.46 -19.28 -4.62
C PRO A 521 -24.13 -19.17 -6.01
N PRO A 522 -25.46 -18.97 -6.06
CA PRO A 522 -26.19 -18.80 -7.31
C PRO A 522 -25.55 -17.71 -8.19
N GLY A 523 -25.50 -17.96 -9.50
CA GLY A 523 -24.75 -17.11 -10.44
C GLY A 523 -23.26 -17.46 -10.58
N THR A 524 -22.82 -18.58 -10.02
CA THR A 524 -21.51 -19.18 -10.38
C THR A 524 -21.64 -19.94 -11.69
N THR A 525 -20.69 -19.73 -12.61
CA THR A 525 -20.60 -20.48 -13.88
C THR A 525 -19.25 -21.18 -13.98
N TRP A 526 -19.21 -22.33 -14.64
CA TRP A 526 -18.03 -23.17 -14.79
C TRP A 526 -17.61 -23.23 -16.25
N HIS A 527 -16.32 -23.06 -16.52
CA HIS A 527 -15.77 -22.99 -17.87
C HIS A 527 -14.53 -23.88 -17.98
N GLY A 528 -14.34 -24.47 -19.17
CA GLY A 528 -13.21 -25.37 -19.43
C GLY A 528 -11.91 -24.64 -19.68
N ASN A 529 -11.96 -23.37 -20.10
CA ASN A 529 -10.77 -22.56 -20.38
C ASN A 529 -11.03 -21.05 -20.20
N MET A 530 -9.93 -20.30 -20.16
CA MET A 530 -9.93 -18.85 -19.95
C MET A 530 -10.74 -18.09 -21.02
N ALA A 531 -10.67 -18.50 -22.28
CA ALA A 531 -11.37 -17.82 -23.37
C ALA A 531 -12.90 -17.89 -23.19
N GLN A 532 -13.43 -19.04 -22.78
CA GLN A 532 -14.86 -19.21 -22.47
C GLN A 532 -15.28 -18.33 -21.29
N ALA A 533 -14.50 -18.31 -20.21
CA ALA A 533 -14.79 -17.50 -19.02
C ALA A 533 -14.79 -15.99 -19.33
N LEU A 534 -13.80 -15.52 -20.10
CA LEU A 534 -13.70 -14.12 -20.54
C LEU A 534 -14.81 -13.70 -21.51
N GLY A 535 -15.41 -14.64 -22.22
CA GLY A 535 -16.61 -14.40 -23.02
C GLY A 535 -17.85 -14.05 -22.18
N ALA A 536 -17.83 -14.38 -20.88
CA ALA A 536 -18.93 -14.11 -19.97
C ALA A 536 -18.68 -12.88 -19.08
N VAL A 537 -17.52 -12.79 -18.43
CA VAL A 537 -17.22 -11.81 -17.38
C VAL A 537 -15.72 -11.47 -17.30
N GLY A 538 -15.34 -10.55 -16.41
CA GLY A 538 -13.96 -10.07 -16.28
C GLY A 538 -13.65 -8.88 -17.20
N ILE A 539 -12.51 -8.23 -16.97
CA ILE A 539 -11.94 -7.26 -17.92
C ILE A 539 -11.37 -8.01 -19.14
N SER A 540 -11.58 -7.46 -20.35
CA SER A 540 -10.95 -8.01 -21.54
C SER A 540 -9.45 -7.70 -21.58
N ARG A 541 -8.66 -8.63 -22.10
CA ARG A 541 -7.21 -8.45 -22.19
C ARG A 541 -6.83 -7.20 -22.99
N ALA A 542 -7.54 -6.92 -24.10
CA ALA A 542 -7.33 -5.72 -24.90
C ALA A 542 -7.64 -4.41 -24.14
N ALA A 543 -8.66 -4.38 -23.27
CA ALA A 543 -8.94 -3.21 -22.46
C ALA A 543 -7.85 -2.98 -21.41
N LEU A 544 -7.36 -4.06 -20.80
CA LEU A 544 -6.24 -4.00 -19.87
C LEU A 544 -4.96 -3.53 -20.57
N ASP A 545 -4.57 -4.14 -21.68
CA ASP A 545 -3.34 -3.81 -22.39
C ASP A 545 -3.34 -2.33 -22.82
N ARG A 546 -4.49 -1.79 -23.25
CA ARG A 546 -4.64 -0.34 -23.49
C ARG A 546 -4.46 0.51 -22.23
N ALA A 547 -4.95 0.05 -21.10
CA ALA A 547 -4.83 0.77 -19.84
C ALA A 547 -3.37 0.86 -19.36
N VAL A 548 -2.57 -0.19 -19.60
CA VAL A 548 -1.15 -0.24 -19.18
C VAL A 548 -0.15 0.06 -20.31
N ALA A 549 -0.60 0.39 -21.52
CA ALA A 549 0.26 0.59 -22.69
C ALA A 549 1.35 1.66 -22.50
N GLY A 550 1.11 2.65 -21.64
CA GLY A 550 2.07 3.70 -21.32
C GLY A 550 3.10 3.33 -20.25
N VAL A 551 3.02 2.14 -19.66
CA VAL A 551 3.97 1.71 -18.62
C VAL A 551 5.19 1.11 -19.29
N VAL A 552 6.34 1.76 -19.12
CA VAL A 552 7.64 1.16 -19.47
C VAL A 552 7.94 0.06 -18.47
N VAL A 553 8.00 -1.19 -18.95
CA VAL A 553 8.40 -2.36 -18.16
C VAL A 553 9.86 -2.66 -18.45
N GLU A 554 10.69 -2.58 -17.42
CA GLU A 554 12.12 -2.84 -17.51
C GLU A 554 12.36 -4.34 -17.19
N ARG A 555 13.24 -5.01 -17.92
CA ARG A 555 13.45 -6.46 -17.81
C ARG A 555 14.77 -6.81 -17.15
#